data_AF-A0A174KPU0-F1
#
_entry.id   AF-A0A174KPU0-F1
#
_cell.length_a   1.000
_cell.length_b   1.000
_cell.length_c   1.000
_cell.angle_alpha   90.00
_cell.angle_beta   90.00
_cell.angle_gamma   90.00
#
_symmetry.space_group_name_H-M   'P 1'
#
loop_
_entity.id
_entity.type
_entity.pdbx_description
1 polymer ?
#
loop_
_entity_poly.entity_id
_entity_poly.type
_entity_poly.pdbx_seq_one_letter_code
_entity_poly.pdbx_strand_id
1 'polypeptide(L)' 'MQEFLLFFDEKASSYPMHLEIYYSKIVDWNIHIYKKGCGDKGKNLEIVDVQDCDVQLAFAKAQVQLKEWLSEHEGGY' A
#
# COMPACT_ATOMS: atom_id res chain seq x y z
N MET A 1 -12.25 4.39 3.63
CA MET A 1 -11.88 4.21 2.20
C MET A 1 -11.42 5.51 1.55
N GLN A 2 -12.22 6.58 1.51
CA GLN A 2 -11.76 7.88 0.98
C GLN A 2 -10.57 8.47 1.75
N GLU A 3 -10.58 8.38 3.08
CA GLU A 3 -9.46 8.86 3.91
C GLU A 3 -8.13 8.15 3.60
N PHE A 4 -8.18 6.85 3.31
CA PHE A 4 -7.00 6.08 2.91
C PHE A 4 -6.47 6.54 1.55
N LEU A 5 -7.37 6.79 0.59
CA LEU A 5 -6.98 7.29 -0.73
C LEU A 5 -6.40 8.70 -0.67
N LEU A 6 -6.97 9.60 0.15
CA LEU A 6 -6.43 10.95 0.36
C LEU A 6 -5.05 10.90 1.02
N PHE A 7 -4.88 10.06 2.04
CA PHE A 7 -3.59 9.85 2.70
C PHE A 7 -2.55 9.27 1.72
N PHE A 8 -2.96 8.30 0.91
CA PHE A 8 -2.11 7.72 -0.12
C PHE A 8 -1.73 8.76 -1.18
N ASP A 9 -2.66 9.60 -1.64
CA ASP A 9 -2.42 10.63 -2.65
C ASP A 9 -1.44 11.71 -2.15
N GLU A 10 -1.59 12.16 -0.91
CA GLU A 10 -0.66 13.09 -0.27
C GLU A 10 0.77 12.53 -0.22
N LYS A 11 0.89 11.26 0.18
CA LYS A 11 2.19 10.58 0.24
C LYS A 11 2.74 10.21 -1.13
N ALA A 12 1.88 9.85 -2.09
CA ALA A 12 2.24 9.57 -3.48
C ALA A 12 2.79 10.82 -4.18
N SER A 13 2.30 12.01 -3.81
CA SER A 13 2.83 13.28 -4.30
C SER A 13 4.25 13.58 -3.80
N SER A 14 4.62 13.09 -2.61
CA SER A 14 5.97 13.27 -2.05
C SER A 14 6.92 12.15 -2.47
N TYR A 15 6.39 10.94 -2.65
CA TYR A 15 7.14 9.73 -2.93
C TYR A 15 6.40 8.90 -3.98
N PRO A 16 6.98 8.63 -5.16
CA PRO A 16 6.25 7.98 -6.26
C PRO A 16 5.91 6.53 -5.92
N MET A 17 4.71 6.32 -5.38
CA MET A 17 4.14 5.04 -5.00
C MET A 17 3.01 4.68 -5.95
N HIS A 18 2.86 3.39 -6.25
CA HIS A 18 1.77 2.82 -7.03
C HIS A 18 0.87 2.01 -6.12
N LEU A 19 -0.44 2.17 -6.31
CA LEU A 19 -1.49 1.41 -5.62
C LEU A 19 -2.22 0.57 -6.67
N GLU A 20 -2.22 -0.74 -6.46
CA GLU A 20 -3.00 -1.70 -7.22
C GLU A 20 -4.01 -2.37 -6.30
N ILE A 21 -5.29 -2.25 -6.63
CA ILE A 21 -6.38 -2.92 -5.92
C ILE A 21 -7.07 -3.80 -6.94
N TYR A 22 -7.09 -5.10 -6.69
CA TYR A 22 -7.80 -6.04 -7.56
C TYR A 22 -8.59 -7.05 -6.75
N TYR A 23 -9.71 -7.47 -7.32
CA TYR A 23 -10.53 -8.54 -6.78
C TYR A 23 -10.45 -9.73 -7.73
N SER A 24 -10.11 -10.90 -7.20
CA SER A 24 -10.19 -12.16 -7.93
C SER A 24 -11.13 -13.10 -7.20
N LYS A 25 -11.97 -13.82 -7.96
CA LYS A 25 -12.86 -14.84 -7.38
C LYS A 25 -12.09 -15.98 -6.67
N ILE A 26 -10.81 -16.13 -6.97
CA ILE A 26 -9.94 -17.18 -6.42
C ILE A 26 -9.13 -16.68 -5.21
N VAL A 27 -8.78 -15.39 -5.21
CA VAL A 27 -7.78 -14.80 -4.31
C VAL A 27 -8.39 -13.70 -3.43
N ASP A 28 -9.69 -13.44 -3.56
CA ASP A 28 -10.42 -12.37 -2.89
C ASP A 28 -9.86 -10.95 -3.17
N TRP A 29 -10.06 -9.99 -2.26
CA TRP A 29 -9.56 -8.63 -2.39
C TRP A 29 -8.07 -8.57 -2.08
N ASN A 30 -7.32 -7.99 -3.01
CA ASN A 30 -5.89 -7.80 -2.89
C ASN A 30 -5.57 -6.32 -3.04
N ILE A 31 -4.79 -5.80 -2.10
CA ILE A 31 -4.30 -4.43 -2.08
C ILE A 31 -2.77 -4.48 -2.05
N HIS A 32 -2.19 -3.97 -3.13
CA HIS A 32 -0.76 -3.95 -3.36
C HIS A 32 -0.28 -2.51 -3.47
N ILE A 33 0.70 -2.14 -2.66
CA ILE A 33 1.36 -0.84 -2.74
C ILE A 33 2.83 -1.09 -2.96
N TYR A 34 3.35 -0.56 -4.05
CA TYR A 34 4.76 -0.73 -4.39
C TYR A 34 5.35 0.55 -4.95
N LYS A 35 6.65 0.72 -4.76
CA LYS A 35 7.43 1.77 -5.41
C LYS A 35 8.20 1.18 -6.58
N LYS A 36 7.96 1.71 -7.77
CA LYS A 36 8.68 1.32 -8.99
C LYS A 36 10.08 1.92 -8.97
N GLY A 37 11.11 1.07 -9.07
CA GLY A 37 12.50 1.49 -9.25
C GLY A 37 13.29 1.88 -7.99
N CYS A 38 12.88 1.45 -6.80
CA CYS A 38 13.61 1.74 -5.54
C CYS A 38 14.17 0.50 -4.82
N GLY A 39 14.00 -0.70 -5.38
CA GLY A 39 14.61 -1.92 -4.85
C GLY A 39 16.02 -2.16 -5.38
N ASP A 40 16.78 -2.97 -4.65
CA ASP A 40 18.10 -3.45 -5.04
C ASP A 40 18.03 -4.14 -6.42
N LYS A 41 18.64 -3.53 -7.45
CA LYS A 41 18.63 -3.94 -8.88
C LYS A 41 17.38 -3.59 -9.71
N GLY A 42 16.66 -2.51 -9.36
CA GLY A 42 15.55 -2.00 -10.19
C GLY A 42 14.25 -2.81 -10.05
N LYS A 43 14.17 -3.65 -9.02
CA LYS A 43 12.92 -4.30 -8.61
C LYS A 43 11.99 -3.27 -7.94
N ASN A 44 10.69 -3.53 -8.04
CA ASN A 44 9.70 -2.78 -7.29
C ASN A 44 9.92 -3.07 -5.80
N LEU A 45 9.93 -2.01 -4.98
CA LEU A 45 9.93 -2.16 -3.53
C LEU A 45 8.47 -2.33 -3.11
N GLU A 46 8.12 -3.54 -2.69
CA GLU A 46 6.80 -3.83 -2.12
C GLU A 46 6.72 -3.21 -0.72
N ILE A 47 5.68 -2.39 -0.50
CA ILE A 47 5.44 -1.64 0.75
C ILE A 47 4.29 -2.30 1.50
N VAL A 48 3.21 -2.64 0.78
CA VAL A 48 2.02 -3.29 1.32
C VAL A 48 1.61 -4.40 0.37
N ASP A 49 1.35 -5.58 0.93
CA ASP A 49 0.71 -6.71 0.26
C ASP A 49 -0.30 -7.29 1.25
N VAL A 50 -1.58 -7.04 0.98
CA VAL A 50 -2.68 -7.50 1.83
C VAL A 50 -3.72 -8.22 0.98
N GLN A 51 -4.08 -9.42 1.42
CA GLN A 51 -5.14 -10.23 0.88
C GLN A 51 -6.19 -10.54 1.95
N ASP A 52 -7.46 -10.22 1.69
CA ASP A 52 -8.57 -10.61 2.55
C ASP A 52 -9.89 -10.77 1.78
N CYS A 53 -10.81 -11.56 2.35
CA CYS A 53 -12.17 -11.73 1.82
C CYS A 53 -13.05 -10.49 2.02
N ASP A 54 -12.80 -9.71 3.07
CA ASP A 54 -13.52 -8.48 3.37
C ASP A 54 -12.72 -7.26 2.90
N VAL A 55 -13.33 -6.48 2.01
CA VAL A 55 -12.72 -5.27 1.43
C VAL A 55 -12.40 -4.23 2.50
N GLN A 56 -13.26 -4.04 3.51
CA GLN A 56 -13.03 -3.05 4.56
C GLN A 56 -11.87 -3.47 5.46
N LEU A 57 -11.78 -4.76 5.75
CA LEU A 57 -10.66 -5.32 6.53
C LEU A 57 -9.35 -5.23 5.75
N ALA A 58 -9.37 -5.52 4.45
CA ALA A 58 -8.20 -5.39 3.57
C ALA A 58 -7.67 -3.95 3.57
N PHE A 59 -8.56 -2.95 3.40
CA PHE A 59 -8.17 -1.54 3.46
C PHE A 59 -7.63 -1.13 4.83
N ALA A 60 -8.23 -1.60 5.92
CA ALA A 60 -7.77 -1.28 7.27
C ALA A 60 -6.35 -1.83 7.52
N LYS A 61 -6.09 -3.09 7.15
CA LYS A 61 -4.76 -3.70 7.25
C LYS A 61 -3.74 -3.01 6.35
N ALA A 62 -4.12 -2.69 5.11
CA ALA A 62 -3.26 -1.96 4.19
C ALA A 62 -2.88 -0.57 4.73
N GLN A 63 -3.84 0.13 5.36
CA GLN A 63 -3.59 1.42 6.00
C GLN A 63 -2.64 1.30 7.20
N VAL A 64 -2.75 0.25 8.01
CA VAL A 64 -1.84 0.00 9.14
C VAL A 64 -0.45 -0.30 8.64
N GLN A 65 -0.28 -1.25 7.70
CA GLN A 65 1.03 -1.58 7.13
C GLN A 65 1.70 -0.37 6.46
N LEU A 66 0.94 0.43 5.71
CA LEU A 66 1.47 1.64 5.08
C LEU A 66 2.00 2.63 6.14
N LYS A 67 1.27 2.81 7.25
CA LYS A 67 1.67 3.70 8.35
C LYS A 67 2.88 3.15 9.11
N GLU A 68 2.93 1.85 9.37
CA GLU A 68 4.09 1.21 9.99
C GLU A 68 5.33 1.39 9.12
N TRP A 69 5.21 1.12 7.81
CA TRP A 69 6.32 1.29 6.87
C TRP A 69 6.81 2.74 6.78
N LEU A 70 5.88 3.71 6.72
CA LEU A 70 6.21 5.13 6.75
C LEU A 70 6.89 5.53 8.07
N SER A 71 6.44 4.97 9.20
CA SER A 71 7.07 5.23 10.50
C SER A 71 8.51 4.69 10.55
N GLU A 72 8.77 3.54 9.96
CA GLU A 72 10.10 2.93 9.90
C GLU A 72 11.05 3.65 8.92
N HIS A 73 10.54 4.17 7.80
CA HIS A 73 11.36 4.77 6.73
C HIS A 73 11.48 6.29 6.79
N GLU A 74 10.44 7.02 7.20
CA GLU A 74 10.46 8.50 7.30
C GLU A 74 10.77 9.01 8.72
N GLY A 75 10.96 8.14 9.71
CA GLY A 75 11.43 8.54 11.04
C GLY A 75 10.34 9.11 11.96
N GLY A 76 9.12 8.57 11.88
CA GLY A 76 8.03 8.89 12.80
C GLY A 76 7.12 10.04 12.33
N TYR A 77 5.88 9.96 12.82
CA TYR A 77 4.72 10.80 12.46
C TYR A 77 4.94 12.31 12.65
#